data_AF-A0A150TZ06-F1
#
_entry.id   AF-A0A150TZ06-F1
#
_cell.length_a   1.000
_cell.length_b   1.000
_cell.length_c   1.000
_cell.angle_alpha   90.00
_cell.angle_beta   90.00
_cell.angle_gamma   90.00
#
_symmetry.space_group_name_H-M   'P 1'
#
loop_
_entity.id
_entity.type
_entity.pdbx_description
1 polymer ?
#
loop_
_entity_poly.entity_id
_entity_poly.type
_entity_poly.pdbx_seq_one_letter_code
_entity_poly.pdbx_strand_id
1 'polypeptide(L)'
;MPTVAVDGLNFEFPSTWETSKYDEWTFYRKQFSVVRDGLKALDLLAVDPEGTAWLIEVKDYRVHARTKPSALDDEVAGKVLDTLAAMLPAKVNANDAEEAEMATAVLDAKKLRVVLHLEQPKKHSTLRPRAINPADVQQALRRRLKPIDAHPLVAETSRMGTLAWRVT
;
A
#
# COMPACT_ATOMS: atom_id res chain seq x y z
N MET A 1 1.31 12.62 15.87
CA MET A 1 1.27 11.41 15.02
C MET A 1 0.36 11.73 13.86
N PRO A 2 0.88 11.88 12.63
CA PRO A 2 0.03 12.03 11.46
C PRO A 2 -0.91 10.81 11.36
N THR A 3 -2.19 11.08 11.12
CA THR A 3 -3.23 10.06 10.97
C THR A 3 -3.77 10.13 9.55
N VAL A 4 -3.75 9.01 8.84
CA VAL A 4 -4.27 8.92 7.46
C VAL A 4 -5.43 7.94 7.43
N ALA A 5 -6.59 8.39 6.96
CA ALA A 5 -7.80 7.57 6.87
C ALA A 5 -7.89 6.88 5.50
N VAL A 6 -8.01 5.55 5.51
CA VAL A 6 -8.16 4.71 4.31
C VAL A 6 -9.22 3.66 4.57
N ASP A 7 -10.26 3.61 3.73
CA ASP A 7 -11.35 2.62 3.81
C ASP A 7 -11.99 2.48 5.21
N GLY A 8 -12.05 3.57 5.98
CA GLY A 8 -12.60 3.59 7.33
C GLY A 8 -11.64 3.11 8.42
N LEU A 9 -10.38 2.79 8.09
CA LEU A 9 -9.29 2.54 9.02
C LEU A 9 -8.43 3.80 9.19
N ASN A 10 -7.97 4.05 10.41
CA ASN A 10 -7.03 5.14 10.68
C ASN A 10 -5.62 4.59 10.86
N PHE A 11 -4.67 5.05 10.04
CA PHE A 11 -3.25 4.72 10.13
C PHE A 11 -2.51 5.83 10.86
N GLU A 12 -2.01 5.53 12.06
CA GLU A 12 -1.28 6.47 12.91
C GLU A 12 0.23 6.23 12.81
N PHE A 13 0.92 7.04 12.03
CA PHE A 13 2.36 6.92 11.82
C PHE A 13 3.17 7.73 12.86
N PRO A 14 4.44 7.38 13.10
CA PRO A 14 5.36 8.23 13.86
C PRO A 14 5.45 9.64 13.26
N SER A 15 5.57 10.67 14.10
CA SER A 15 5.58 12.07 13.64
C SER A 15 6.80 12.47 12.80
N THR A 16 7.85 11.65 12.82
CA THR A 16 9.06 11.86 12.04
C THR A 16 8.97 11.25 10.64
N TRP A 17 7.89 10.53 10.33
CA TRP A 17 7.70 9.92 9.02
C TRP A 17 7.00 10.90 8.10
N GLU A 18 7.39 10.86 6.83
CA GLU A 18 6.61 11.46 5.76
C GLU A 18 5.54 10.45 5.35
N THR A 19 4.30 10.89 5.13
CA THR A 19 3.19 10.01 4.76
C THR A 19 2.29 10.69 3.74
N SER A 20 1.80 9.95 2.75
CA SER A 20 0.87 10.49 1.77
C SER A 20 -0.11 9.44 1.26
N LYS A 21 -1.31 9.89 0.91
CA LYS A 21 -2.37 9.05 0.34
C LYS A 21 -2.28 9.08 -1.18
N TYR A 22 -1.51 8.16 -1.73
CA TYR A 22 -1.07 8.18 -3.13
C TYR A 22 -2.22 8.03 -4.12
N ASP A 23 -3.22 7.19 -3.81
CA ASP A 23 -4.38 7.03 -4.66
C ASP A 23 -5.21 8.33 -4.78
N GLU A 24 -4.98 9.30 -3.90
CA GLU A 24 -5.57 10.65 -3.89
C GLU A 24 -4.75 11.73 -4.60
N TRP A 25 -3.50 11.44 -5.00
CA TRP A 25 -2.66 12.42 -5.67
C TRP A 25 -3.30 12.97 -6.94
N THR A 26 -3.25 14.29 -7.08
CA THR A 26 -3.66 15.00 -8.28
C THR A 26 -2.81 14.59 -9.47
N PHE A 27 -1.49 14.43 -9.31
CA PHE A 27 -0.62 13.96 -10.38
C PHE A 27 -1.05 12.55 -10.86
N TYR A 28 -1.26 11.61 -9.94
CA TYR A 28 -1.72 10.27 -10.30
C TYR A 28 -3.10 10.33 -10.98
N ARG A 29 -4.10 10.92 -10.33
CA ARG A 29 -5.49 10.90 -10.80
C ARG A 29 -5.68 11.63 -12.13
N LYS A 30 -5.04 12.78 -12.32
CA LYS A 30 -5.30 13.65 -13.47
C LYS A 30 -4.27 13.54 -14.60
N GLN A 31 -3.09 12.99 -14.34
CA GLN A 31 -2.00 12.95 -15.34
C GLN A 31 -1.50 11.53 -15.59
N PHE A 32 -1.08 10.82 -14.53
CA PHE A 32 -0.41 9.53 -14.74
C PHE A 32 -1.38 8.39 -15.07
N SER A 33 -2.56 8.37 -14.46
CA SER A 33 -3.55 7.29 -14.61
C SER A 33 -4.04 7.07 -16.06
N VAL A 34 -3.90 8.09 -16.92
CA VAL A 34 -4.33 8.04 -18.33
C VAL A 34 -3.22 7.62 -19.29
N VAL A 35 -1.98 7.42 -18.81
CA VAL A 35 -0.83 7.03 -19.65
C VAL A 35 -1.04 5.65 -20.28
N ARG A 36 -1.70 4.74 -19.57
CA ARG A 36 -2.02 3.40 -20.03
C ARG A 36 -3.30 2.89 -19.37
N ASP A 37 -4.12 2.21 -20.14
CA ASP A 37 -5.28 1.51 -19.60
C ASP A 37 -4.89 0.53 -18.49
N GLY A 38 -5.72 0.52 -17.44
CA GLY A 38 -5.59 -0.43 -16.34
C GLY A 38 -4.51 -0.09 -15.31
N LEU A 39 -3.87 1.09 -15.35
CA LEU A 39 -3.02 1.56 -14.27
C LEU A 39 -3.78 1.58 -12.93
N LYS A 40 -3.11 1.13 -11.87
CA LYS A 40 -3.65 1.12 -10.51
C LYS A 40 -2.71 1.84 -9.56
N ALA A 41 -3.24 2.30 -8.43
CA ALA A 41 -2.48 2.91 -7.35
C ALA A 41 -2.56 2.05 -6.09
N LEU A 42 -1.47 2.05 -5.32
CA LEU A 42 -1.51 1.75 -3.90
C LEU A 42 -2.21 2.88 -3.14
N ASP A 43 -2.72 2.58 -1.94
CA ASP A 43 -3.44 3.58 -1.15
C ASP A 43 -2.48 4.57 -0.48
N LEU A 44 -1.42 4.07 0.17
CA LEU A 44 -0.51 4.89 0.97
C LEU A 44 0.96 4.72 0.60
N LEU A 45 1.69 5.82 0.74
CA LEU A 45 3.15 5.87 0.78
C LEU A 45 3.58 6.42 2.13
N ALA A 46 4.65 5.88 2.70
CA ALA A 46 5.32 6.48 3.83
C ALA A 46 6.84 6.31 3.73
N VAL A 47 7.60 7.26 4.26
CA VAL A 47 9.07 7.18 4.31
C VAL A 47 9.53 7.43 5.75
N ASP A 48 10.33 6.50 6.27
CA ASP A 48 10.91 6.62 7.60
C ASP A 48 12.25 7.39 7.60
N PRO A 49 12.69 7.96 8.75
CA PRO A 49 13.95 8.69 8.85
C PRO A 49 15.19 7.89 8.45
N GLU A 50 15.12 6.57 8.50
CA GLU A 50 16.18 5.64 8.12
C GLU A 50 16.27 5.46 6.59
N GLY A 51 15.30 5.98 5.84
CA GLY A 51 15.24 5.96 4.39
C GLY A 51 14.59 4.69 3.82
N THR A 52 13.66 4.08 4.54
CA THR A 52 12.80 3.02 4.02
C THR A 52 11.51 3.62 3.49
N ALA A 53 11.20 3.38 2.21
CA ALA A 53 9.89 3.67 1.64
C ALA A 53 8.96 2.47 1.82
N TRP A 54 7.84 2.72 2.49
CA TRP A 54 6.76 1.80 2.78
C TRP A 54 5.64 2.00 1.75
N LEU A 55 5.40 0.97 0.95
CA LEU A 55 4.39 0.90 -0.12
C LEU A 55 3.21 0.09 0.40
N ILE A 56 2.07 0.73 0.67
CA ILE A 56 1.01 0.13 1.49
C ILE A 56 -0.31 0.08 0.71
N GLU A 57 -0.85 -1.13 0.56
CA GLU A 57 -2.22 -1.38 0.10
C GLU A 57 -3.09 -1.77 1.29
N VAL A 58 -4.33 -1.28 1.31
CA VAL A 58 -5.34 -1.56 2.32
C VAL A 58 -6.52 -2.30 1.69
N LYS A 59 -6.95 -3.40 2.32
CA LYS A 59 -8.16 -4.14 1.95
C LYS A 59 -8.96 -4.47 3.19
N ASP A 60 -10.16 -3.91 3.32
CA ASP A 60 -11.10 -4.28 4.38
C ASP A 60 -12.26 -5.17 3.90
N TYR A 61 -12.06 -6.49 4.01
CA TYR A 61 -13.09 -7.47 3.66
C TYR A 61 -14.13 -7.72 4.77
N ARG A 62 -14.08 -6.97 5.88
CA ARG A 62 -15.16 -6.98 6.88
C ARG A 62 -16.36 -6.17 6.40
N VAL A 63 -16.12 -5.16 5.57
CA VAL A 63 -17.14 -4.26 5.00
C VAL A 63 -17.59 -4.74 3.62
N HIS A 64 -16.64 -5.08 2.75
CA HIS A 64 -16.91 -5.54 1.38
C HIS A 64 -16.44 -6.98 1.18
N ALA A 65 -17.37 -7.92 1.08
CA ALA A 65 -17.02 -9.31 0.81
C ALA A 65 -16.27 -9.43 -0.52
N ARG A 66 -15.16 -10.17 -0.52
CA ARG A 66 -14.38 -10.41 -1.74
C ARG A 66 -15.23 -11.20 -2.75
N THR A 67 -15.28 -10.72 -3.98
CA THR A 67 -16.09 -11.34 -5.06
C THR A 67 -15.28 -12.23 -6.00
N LYS A 68 -13.94 -12.14 -6.01
CA LYS A 68 -13.04 -12.93 -6.88
C LYS A 68 -11.93 -13.63 -6.08
N PRO A 69 -11.97 -14.97 -5.93
CA PRO A 69 -11.08 -15.71 -5.01
C PRO A 69 -9.58 -15.71 -5.32
N SER A 70 -9.16 -15.53 -6.57
CA SER A 70 -7.75 -15.65 -7.00
C SER A 70 -7.25 -14.35 -7.65
N ALA A 71 -6.01 -13.95 -7.34
CA ALA A 71 -5.25 -12.78 -7.87
C ALA A 71 -5.02 -11.58 -6.91
N LEU A 72 -5.10 -11.73 -5.57
CA LEU A 72 -4.79 -10.58 -4.69
C LEU A 72 -3.30 -10.24 -4.72
N ASP A 73 -2.45 -11.25 -4.76
CA ASP A 73 -1.01 -11.13 -4.94
C ASP A 73 -0.64 -10.49 -6.29
N ASP A 74 -1.34 -10.86 -7.37
CA ASP A 74 -1.20 -10.24 -8.70
C ASP A 74 -1.65 -8.77 -8.69
N GLU A 75 -2.82 -8.48 -8.12
CA GLU A 75 -3.37 -7.12 -8.04
C GLU A 75 -2.43 -6.19 -7.27
N VAL A 76 -1.97 -6.62 -6.10
CA VAL A 76 -1.03 -5.84 -5.27
C VAL A 76 0.30 -5.68 -5.99
N ALA A 77 0.85 -6.73 -6.60
CA ALA A 77 2.12 -6.62 -7.32
C ALA A 77 2.03 -5.66 -8.51
N GLY A 78 0.92 -5.69 -9.25
CA GLY A 78 0.64 -4.73 -10.33
C GLY A 78 0.56 -3.30 -9.80
N LYS A 79 -0.19 -3.06 -8.72
CA LYS A 79 -0.28 -1.76 -8.05
C LYS A 79 1.08 -1.23 -7.58
N VAL A 80 1.94 -2.09 -7.02
CA VAL A 80 3.30 -1.72 -6.62
C VAL A 80 4.10 -1.22 -7.83
N LEU A 81 4.09 -1.97 -8.93
CA LEU A 81 4.82 -1.61 -10.14
C LEU A 81 4.30 -0.31 -10.76
N ASP A 82 2.98 -0.17 -10.88
CA ASP A 82 2.35 1.02 -11.44
C ASP A 82 2.60 2.27 -10.58
N THR A 83 2.60 2.12 -9.25
CA THR A 83 2.94 3.19 -8.30
C THR A 83 4.40 3.60 -8.45
N LEU A 84 5.34 2.65 -8.47
CA LEU A 84 6.77 2.94 -8.64
C LEU A 84 7.06 3.61 -9.99
N ALA A 85 6.38 3.20 -11.06
CA ALA A 85 6.51 3.81 -12.38
C ALA A 85 6.10 5.30 -12.41
N ALA A 86 5.21 5.71 -11.50
CA ALA A 86 4.75 7.10 -11.38
C ALA A 86 5.73 8.01 -10.64
N MET A 87 6.62 7.46 -9.79
CA MET A 87 7.45 8.26 -8.88
C MET A 87 8.39 9.22 -9.62
N LEU A 88 9.11 8.74 -10.63
CA LEU A 88 10.02 9.60 -11.40
C LEU A 88 9.28 10.70 -12.18
N PRO A 89 8.20 10.40 -12.92
CA PRO A 89 7.37 11.44 -13.52
C PRO A 89 6.78 12.43 -12.52
N ALA A 90 6.32 11.97 -11.34
CA ALA A 90 5.76 12.82 -10.30
C ALA A 90 6.81 13.79 -9.74
N LYS A 91 8.01 13.29 -9.42
CA LYS A 91 9.13 14.13 -8.97
C LYS A 91 9.44 15.28 -9.93
N VAL A 92 9.30 15.06 -11.24
CA VAL A 92 9.68 16.04 -12.27
C VAL A 92 8.50 16.96 -12.66
N ASN A 93 7.26 16.45 -12.64
CA ASN A 93 6.13 17.10 -13.30
C ASN A 93 4.88 17.28 -12.40
N ALA A 94 4.91 16.86 -11.13
CA ALA A 94 3.80 17.13 -10.23
C ALA A 94 3.66 18.65 -10.01
N ASN A 95 2.42 19.15 -10.11
CA ASN A 95 2.10 20.54 -9.82
C ASN A 95 2.01 20.80 -8.30
N ASP A 96 1.76 19.75 -7.53
CA ASP A 96 1.72 19.79 -6.08
C ASP A 96 3.13 19.51 -5.55
N ALA A 97 3.66 20.43 -4.75
CA ALA A 97 4.99 20.33 -4.18
C ALA A 97 5.12 19.15 -3.21
N GLU A 98 4.07 18.85 -2.42
CA GLU A 98 4.10 17.74 -1.47
C GLU A 98 4.14 16.38 -2.19
N GLU A 99 3.45 16.27 -3.34
CA GLU A 99 3.52 15.06 -4.19
C GLU A 99 4.92 14.89 -4.80
N ALA A 100 5.54 15.99 -5.27
CA ALA A 100 6.91 15.96 -5.81
C ALA A 100 7.97 15.63 -4.75
N GLU A 101 7.80 16.16 -3.54
CA GLU A 101 8.66 15.91 -2.38
C GLU A 101 8.56 14.45 -1.93
N MET A 102 7.35 13.93 -1.73
CA MET A 102 7.16 12.51 -1.39
C MET A 102 7.70 11.58 -2.48
N ALA A 103 7.48 11.90 -3.77
CA ALA A 103 8.04 11.11 -4.86
C ALA A 103 9.58 11.13 -4.84
N THR A 104 10.19 12.26 -4.48
CA THR A 104 11.63 12.37 -4.26
C THR A 104 12.08 11.50 -3.10
N ALA A 105 11.40 11.56 -1.95
CA ALA A 105 11.73 10.75 -0.78
C ALA A 105 11.65 9.24 -1.08
N VAL A 106 10.66 8.80 -1.85
CA VAL A 106 10.54 7.40 -2.30
C VAL A 106 11.68 6.99 -3.24
N LEU A 107 12.08 7.86 -4.19
CA LEU A 107 13.18 7.57 -5.13
C LEU A 107 14.55 7.57 -4.45
N ASP A 108 14.73 8.39 -3.42
CA ASP A 108 15.97 8.48 -2.64
C ASP A 108 16.04 7.42 -1.52
N ALA A 109 14.95 6.65 -1.33
CA ALA A 109 14.89 5.59 -0.33
C ALA A 109 15.94 4.50 -0.59
N LYS A 110 16.59 4.07 0.49
CA LYS A 110 17.61 3.01 0.48
C LYS A 110 16.99 1.62 0.43
N LYS A 111 15.70 1.53 0.74
CA LYS A 111 14.98 0.27 0.89
C LYS A 111 13.50 0.47 0.58
N LEU A 112 12.93 -0.48 -0.14
CA LEU A 112 11.49 -0.57 -0.35
C LEU A 112 10.90 -1.67 0.54
N ARG A 113 9.73 -1.41 1.13
CA ARG A 113 8.95 -2.40 1.87
C ARG A 113 7.51 -2.37 1.45
N VAL A 114 6.98 -3.52 1.03
CA VAL A 114 5.58 -3.66 0.62
C VAL A 114 4.77 -4.22 1.77
N VAL A 115 3.66 -3.57 2.09
CA VAL A 115 2.70 -4.01 3.10
C VAL A 115 1.31 -4.10 2.48
N LEU A 116 0.67 -5.24 2.67
CA LEU A 116 -0.77 -5.40 2.46
C LEU A 116 -1.44 -5.43 3.83
N HIS A 117 -2.20 -4.40 4.17
CA HIS A 117 -3.06 -4.38 5.34
C HIS A 117 -4.40 -5.03 4.97
N LEU A 118 -4.64 -6.24 5.45
CA LEU A 118 -5.76 -7.10 5.07
C LEU A 118 -6.65 -7.38 6.28
N GLU A 119 -7.76 -6.66 6.40
CA GLU A 119 -8.78 -6.94 7.41
C GLU A 119 -9.75 -8.03 6.92
N GLN A 120 -10.04 -8.98 7.80
CA GLN A 120 -11.01 -10.04 7.55
C GLN A 120 -11.95 -10.26 8.75
N PRO A 121 -13.16 -10.79 8.52
CA PRO A 121 -14.06 -11.21 9.60
C PRO A 121 -13.38 -12.20 10.57
N LYS A 122 -13.47 -11.94 11.88
CA LYS A 122 -12.90 -12.83 12.91
C LYS A 122 -13.54 -14.22 12.95
N LYS A 123 -14.86 -14.29 12.75
CA LYS A 123 -15.62 -15.55 12.69
C LYS A 123 -15.93 -15.85 11.23
N HIS A 124 -15.51 -17.02 10.77
CA HIS A 124 -15.90 -17.52 9.47
C HIS A 124 -17.40 -17.81 9.48
N SER A 125 -18.16 -17.12 8.62
CA SER A 125 -19.56 -17.44 8.35
C SER A 125 -19.81 -17.49 6.84
N THR A 126 -20.91 -18.11 6.43
CA THR A 126 -21.30 -18.17 5.00
C THR A 126 -21.47 -16.78 4.39
N LEU A 127 -21.91 -15.79 5.18
CA LEU A 127 -22.09 -14.40 4.76
C LEU A 127 -20.79 -13.58 4.82
N ARG A 128 -19.83 -14.00 5.65
CA ARG A 128 -18.56 -13.30 5.88
C ARG A 128 -17.43 -14.32 6.08
N PRO A 129 -16.99 -14.99 5.00
CA PRO A 129 -15.97 -16.03 5.12
C PRO A 129 -14.60 -15.39 5.36
N ARG A 130 -13.82 -15.97 6.28
CA ARG A 130 -12.38 -15.75 6.36
C ARG A 130 -11.69 -16.58 5.28
N ALA A 131 -11.91 -16.19 4.03
CA ALA A 131 -11.57 -17.00 2.87
C ALA A 131 -10.07 -16.97 2.54
N ILE A 132 -9.32 -16.00 3.09
CA ILE A 132 -7.92 -15.76 2.71
C ILE A 132 -7.01 -16.12 3.86
N ASN A 133 -6.09 -17.04 3.62
CA ASN A 133 -4.98 -17.28 4.51
C ASN A 133 -3.89 -16.21 4.29
N PRO A 134 -3.59 -15.34 5.27
CA PRO A 134 -2.57 -14.30 5.11
C PRO A 134 -1.18 -14.84 4.81
N ALA A 135 -0.83 -16.03 5.32
CA ALA A 135 0.48 -16.63 5.09
C ALA A 135 0.68 -17.02 3.61
N ASP A 136 -0.36 -17.58 2.99
CA ASP A 136 -0.32 -17.97 1.57
C ASP A 136 -0.19 -16.73 0.67
N VAL A 137 -0.92 -15.64 1.01
CA VAL A 137 -0.79 -14.36 0.30
C VAL A 137 0.60 -13.78 0.48
N GLN A 138 1.16 -13.79 1.69
CA GLN A 138 2.49 -13.27 1.94
C GLN A 138 3.56 -14.06 1.17
N GLN A 139 3.44 -15.39 1.12
CA GLN A 139 4.34 -16.23 0.33
C GLN A 139 4.22 -15.94 -1.17
N ALA A 140 3.00 -15.76 -1.67
CA ALA A 140 2.76 -15.41 -3.07
C ALA A 140 3.32 -14.02 -3.42
N LEU A 141 3.10 -13.01 -2.59
CA LEU A 141 3.70 -11.68 -2.72
C LEU A 141 5.21 -11.77 -2.72
N ARG A 142 5.82 -12.52 -1.80
CA ARG A 142 7.28 -12.71 -1.75
C ARG A 142 7.81 -13.30 -3.05
N ARG A 143 7.12 -14.26 -3.66
CA ARG A 143 7.53 -14.84 -4.96
C ARG A 143 7.52 -13.80 -6.08
N ARG A 144 6.50 -12.92 -6.11
CA ARG A 144 6.31 -11.94 -7.18
C ARG A 144 7.17 -10.70 -7.02
N LEU A 145 7.27 -10.21 -5.80
CA LEU A 145 7.91 -8.94 -5.48
C LEU A 145 9.36 -9.10 -5.04
N LYS A 146 9.92 -10.31 -5.03
CA LYS A 146 11.30 -10.58 -4.57
C LYS A 146 12.35 -9.57 -5.08
N PRO A 147 12.34 -9.14 -6.36
CA PRO A 147 13.31 -8.16 -6.85
C PRO A 147 13.11 -6.74 -6.31
N ILE A 148 11.92 -6.41 -5.81
CA ILE A 148 11.54 -5.09 -5.28
C ILE A 148 11.61 -5.10 -3.74
N ASP A 149 10.93 -6.05 -3.11
CA ASP A 149 10.99 -6.34 -1.69
C ASP A 149 11.01 -7.87 -1.48
N ALA A 150 12.11 -8.38 -0.93
CA ALA A 150 12.24 -9.80 -0.62
C ALA A 150 11.44 -10.24 0.63
N HIS A 151 10.84 -9.30 1.35
CA HIS A 151 10.17 -9.49 2.63
C HIS A 151 8.84 -8.71 2.76
N PRO A 152 7.90 -8.82 1.79
CA PRO A 152 6.61 -8.16 1.92
C PRO A 152 5.85 -8.70 3.14
N LEU A 153 4.99 -7.87 3.72
CA LEU A 153 4.22 -8.21 4.92
C LEU A 153 2.72 -8.19 4.63
N VAL A 154 1.99 -9.14 5.20
CA VAL A 154 0.52 -9.11 5.28
C VAL A 154 0.11 -8.90 6.73
N ALA A 155 -0.40 -7.72 7.03
CA ALA A 155 -0.78 -7.29 8.38
C ALA A 155 -2.31 -7.20 8.52
N GLU A 156 -2.79 -7.24 9.75
CA GLU A 156 -4.16 -6.87 10.14
C GLU A 156 -4.05 -6.12 11.48
N THR A 157 -5.04 -5.33 11.88
CA THR A 157 -5.02 -4.51 13.12
C THR A 157 -4.68 -5.36 14.35
N SER A 158 -5.20 -6.58 14.42
CA SER A 158 -4.89 -7.51 15.52
C SER A 158 -3.49 -8.15 15.47
N ARG A 159 -2.74 -7.95 14.38
CA ARG A 159 -1.41 -8.53 14.14
C ARG A 159 -0.56 -7.59 13.26
N MET A 160 -0.12 -6.50 13.87
CA MET A 160 0.79 -5.52 13.24
C MET A 160 2.25 -5.96 13.23
N GLY A 161 2.65 -6.92 14.09
CA GLY A 161 4.03 -7.39 14.16
C GLY A 161 4.99 -6.28 14.55
N THR A 162 6.01 -6.03 13.72
CA THR A 162 7.06 -5.02 13.94
C THR A 162 6.80 -3.71 13.20
N LEU A 163 5.60 -3.50 12.65
CA LEU A 163 5.25 -2.24 11.99
C LEU A 163 5.22 -1.10 13.01
N ALA A 164 5.81 0.04 12.64
CA ALA A 164 5.99 1.17 13.55
C ALA A 164 4.71 2.02 13.75
N TRP A 165 3.76 1.93 12.83
CA TRP A 165 2.48 2.61 12.91
C TRP A 165 1.41 1.73 13.56
N ARG A 166 0.31 2.37 13.96
CA ARG A 166 -0.88 1.69 14.49
C ARG A 166 -2.03 1.83 13.50
N VAL A 167 -2.97 0.89 13.56
CA VAL A 167 -4.22 0.94 12.80
C VAL A 167 -5.38 0.74 13.75
N THR A 168 -6.36 1.64 13.74
CA THR A 168 -7.59 1.57 14.57
C THR A 168 -8.84 1.51 13.73
#